data_AF-A0A954FZB8-F1
#
_entry.id   AF-A0A954FZB8-F1
#
_cell.length_a   1.000
_cell.length_b   1.000
_cell.length_c   1.000
_cell.angle_alpha   90.00
_cell.angle_beta   90.00
_cell.angle_gamma   90.00
#
_symmetry.space_group_name_H-M   'P 1'
#
loop_
_entity.id
_entity.type
_entity.pdbx_description
1 polymer ?
#
loop_
_entity_poly.entity_id
_entity_poly.type
_entity_poly.pdbx_seq_one_letter_code
_entity_poly.pdbx_strand_id
1 'polypeptide(L)'
;MVEFMSDARTKAVLLIAHGSRRAAANQDLVKLAEMLREQNRFPVIEIAYLELAEPTIPEGAARCVAAGADEVLMLPYFLSAGVHVQNDLEQYRSEFSATYPETRFR
;
A
#
# COMPACT_ATOMS: atom_id res chain seq x y z
N MET A 1 36.22 -7.73 9.09
CA MET A 1 34.96 -8.47 8.87
C MET A 1 33.98 -7.45 8.31
N VAL A 2 33.91 -7.34 6.99
CA VAL A 2 33.01 -6.38 6.33
C VAL A 2 31.71 -7.17 6.15
N GLU A 3 30.68 -6.83 6.93
CA GLU A 3 29.36 -7.41 6.70
C GLU A 3 28.86 -6.91 5.34
N PHE A 4 28.69 -7.83 4.40
CA PHE A 4 27.95 -7.57 3.17
C PHE A 4 26.50 -7.28 3.58
N MET A 5 26.15 -6.00 3.70
CA MET A 5 24.77 -5.57 3.78
C MET A 5 24.08 -6.12 2.53
N SER A 6 23.11 -7.01 2.72
CA SER A 6 22.40 -7.63 1.61
C SER A 6 21.75 -6.54 0.74
N ASP A 7 21.94 -6.64 -0.57
CA ASP A 7 21.25 -5.92 -1.65
C ASP A 7 19.75 -6.31 -1.72
N ALA A 8 19.11 -6.45 -0.56
CA ALA A 8 17.76 -6.94 -0.41
C ALA A 8 16.81 -5.77 -0.64
N ARG A 9 16.26 -5.71 -1.86
CA ARG A 9 15.18 -4.79 -2.22
C ARG A 9 14.02 -4.92 -1.23
N THR A 10 13.71 -3.87 -0.49
CA THR A 10 12.62 -3.79 0.48
C THR A 10 11.29 -3.68 -0.26
N LYS A 11 10.41 -4.66 -0.06
CA LYS A 11 9.07 -4.67 -0.65
C LYS A 11 8.02 -4.29 0.39
N ALA A 12 7.22 -3.29 0.08
CA ALA A 12 6.05 -2.91 0.86
C ALA A 12 4.76 -3.41 0.19
N VAL A 13 3.75 -3.70 1.01
CA VAL A 13 2.37 -3.92 0.56
C VAL A 13 1.53 -2.73 1.01
N LEU A 14 0.84 -2.10 0.07
CA LEU A 14 -0.19 -1.09 0.33
C LEU A 14 -1.55 -1.71 0.04
N LEU A 15 -2.29 -2.10 1.09
CA LEU A 15 -3.64 -2.61 0.95
C LEU A 15 -4.61 -1.44 0.75
N ILE A 16 -5.42 -1.46 -0.31
CA ILE A 16 -6.30 -0.35 -0.66
C ILE A 16 -7.75 -0.81 -0.66
N ALA A 17 -8.60 -0.22 0.17
CA ALA A 17 -10.05 -0.44 0.11
C ALA A 17 -10.79 0.83 -0.32
N HIS A 18 -12.09 0.73 -0.59
CA HIS A 18 -12.89 1.91 -0.92
C HIS A 18 -12.98 2.89 0.26
N GLY A 19 -13.07 2.36 1.49
CA GLY A 19 -13.35 3.13 2.70
C GLY A 19 -14.83 3.38 2.93
N SER A 20 -15.19 3.64 4.19
CA SER A 20 -16.57 3.80 4.63
C SER A 20 -16.67 4.80 5.77
N ARG A 21 -17.76 5.56 5.78
CA ARG A 21 -18.14 6.40 6.94
C ARG A 21 -18.46 5.55 8.18
N ARG A 22 -18.78 4.27 8.01
CA ARG A 22 -19.00 3.34 9.12
C ARG A 22 -17.66 2.74 9.53
N ALA A 23 -17.08 3.20 10.63
CA ALA A 23 -15.78 2.75 11.12
C ALA A 23 -15.66 1.21 11.21
N ALA A 24 -16.73 0.52 11.60
CA ALA A 24 -16.77 -0.95 11.67
C ALA A 24 -16.50 -1.63 10.32
N ALA A 25 -16.91 -1.03 9.19
CA ALA A 25 -16.66 -1.59 7.86
C ALA A 25 -15.19 -1.43 7.41
N ASN A 26 -14.45 -0.49 8.00
CA ASN A 26 -13.03 -0.29 7.70
C ASN A 26 -12.13 -1.28 8.46
N GLN A 27 -12.65 -1.92 9.52
CA GLN A 27 -11.89 -2.83 10.39
C GLN A 27 -11.42 -4.10 9.69
N ASP A 28 -12.11 -4.54 8.64
CA ASP A 28 -11.72 -5.75 7.91
C ASP A 28 -10.37 -5.56 7.20
N LEU A 29 -10.11 -4.36 6.67
CA LEU A 29 -8.81 -4.02 6.08
C LEU A 29 -7.70 -3.99 7.13
N VAL A 30 -7.98 -3.44 8.31
CA VAL A 30 -7.03 -3.36 9.43
C VAL A 30 -6.63 -4.76 9.88
N LYS A 31 -7.61 -5.64 10.12
CA LYS A 31 -7.37 -7.03 10.51
C LYS A 31 -6.59 -7.80 9.46
N LEU A 32 -6.89 -7.59 8.17
CA LEU A 32 -6.12 -8.20 7.09
C LEU A 32 -4.66 -7.75 7.12
N ALA A 33 -4.40 -6.46 7.34
CA ALA A 33 -3.05 -5.94 7.46
C ALA A 33 -2.30 -6.58 8.64
N GLU A 34 -2.95 -6.70 9.80
CA GLU A 34 -2.38 -7.37 10.99
C GLU A 34 -2.03 -8.84 10.70
N MET A 35 -2.95 -9.59 10.09
CA MET A 35 -2.70 -10.99 9.70
C MET A 35 -1.52 -11.13 8.73
N LEU A 36 -1.36 -10.20 7.78
CA LEU A 36 -0.22 -10.23 6.87
C LEU A 36 1.09 -9.86 7.58
N ARG A 37 1.07 -8.97 8.58
CA ARG A 37 2.26 -8.64 9.39
C ARG A 37 2.73 -9.85 10.19
N GLU A 38 1.79 -10.62 10.76
CA GLU A 38 2.11 -11.86 11.50
C GLU A 38 2.81 -12.92 10.63
N GLN A 39 2.54 -12.94 9.32
CA GLN A 39 3.22 -13.85 8.40
C GLN A 39 4.68 -13.49 8.14
N ASN A 40 5.10 -12.25 8.48
CA ASN A 40 6.46 -11.75 8.35
C ASN A 40 7.09 -11.95 6.95
N ARG A 41 6.26 -11.91 5.88
CA ARG A 41 6.69 -12.08 4.49
C ARG A 41 7.09 -10.76 3.82
N PHE A 42 6.51 -9.66 4.27
CA PHE A 42 6.80 -8.31 3.80
C PHE A 42 7.19 -7.44 5.00
N PRO A 43 8.32 -6.74 4.95
CA PRO A 43 8.79 -5.91 6.06
C PRO A 43 7.91 -4.67 6.30
N VAL A 44 7.16 -4.22 5.29
CA VAL A 44 6.32 -3.01 5.35
C VAL A 44 4.92 -3.35 4.84
N ILE A 45 3.91 -3.07 5.66
CA ILE A 45 2.50 -3.27 5.32
C ILE A 45 1.73 -2.04 5.79
N GLU A 46 1.20 -1.29 4.83
CA GLU A 46 0.35 -0.11 5.04
C GLU A 46 -1.05 -0.38 4.51
N ILE A 47 -2.01 0.39 5.02
CA ILE A 47 -3.38 0.42 4.53
C ILE A 47 -3.66 1.81 3.95
N ALA A 48 -4.61 1.88 3.03
CA ALA A 48 -5.19 3.13 2.57
C ALA A 48 -6.63 2.94 2.10
N TYR A 49 -7.34 4.05 2.03
CA TYR A 49 -8.70 4.12 1.54
C TYR A 49 -8.79 5.08 0.37
N LEU A 50 -9.57 4.69 -0.65
CA LEU A 50 -9.84 5.51 -1.82
C LEU A 50 -10.61 6.77 -1.43
N GLU A 51 -11.64 6.61 -0.59
CA GLU A 51 -12.48 7.70 -0.10
C GLU A 51 -13.04 7.38 1.31
N LEU A 52 -13.70 8.37 1.94
CA LEU A 52 -14.55 8.20 3.14
C LEU A 52 -13.85 7.75 4.44
N ALA A 53 -12.58 7.40 4.40
CA ALA A 53 -11.80 6.95 5.54
C ALA A 53 -10.32 7.33 5.36
N GLU A 54 -9.60 7.30 6.47
CA GLU A 54 -8.17 7.61 6.54
C GLU A 54 -7.38 6.37 6.96
N PRO A 55 -6.13 6.21 6.51
CA PRO A 55 -5.37 7.15 5.67
C PRO A 55 -5.76 7.11 4.18
N THR A 56 -5.52 8.20 3.47
CA THR A 56 -5.67 8.26 1.99
C THR A 56 -4.61 7.43 1.27
N ILE A 57 -4.84 7.13 -0.03
CA ILE A 57 -3.86 6.41 -0.87
C ILE A 57 -2.50 7.14 -0.93
N PRO A 58 -2.42 8.47 -1.16
CA PRO A 58 -1.15 9.19 -1.13
C PRO A 58 -0.42 9.10 0.21
N GLU A 59 -1.13 9.15 1.34
CA GLU A 59 -0.53 9.02 2.67
C GLU A 59 0.01 7.61 2.91
N GLY A 60 -0.73 6.57 2.53
CA GLY A 60 -0.26 5.18 2.62
C GLY A 60 0.98 4.94 1.75
N ALA A 61 1.00 5.47 0.52
CA ALA A 61 2.16 5.41 -0.36
C ALA A 61 3.37 6.14 0.24
N ALA A 62 3.18 7.35 0.79
CA ALA A 62 4.24 8.11 1.44
C ALA A 62 4.82 7.37 2.66
N ARG A 63 3.99 6.68 3.45
CA ARG A 63 4.46 5.85 4.57
C ARG A 63 5.31 4.67 4.10
N CYS A 64 4.91 3.99 3.02
CA CYS A 64 5.73 2.93 2.41
C CYS A 64 7.11 3.46 2.00
N VAL A 65 7.16 4.61 1.32
CA VAL A 65 8.42 5.23 0.88
C VAL A 65 9.27 5.65 2.08
N ALA A 66 8.66 6.29 3.08
CA ALA A 66 9.36 6.71 4.31
C ALA A 66 9.94 5.53 5.10
N ALA A 67 9.33 4.35 4.98
CA ALA A 67 9.84 3.10 5.55
C ALA A 67 10.98 2.45 4.72
N GLY A 68 11.44 3.10 3.65
CA GLY A 68 12.55 2.63 2.82
C GLY A 68 12.15 1.61 1.76
N ALA A 69 10.88 1.59 1.32
CA ALA A 69 10.44 0.67 0.29
C ALA A 69 11.07 0.97 -1.08
N ASP A 70 11.73 -0.04 -1.65
CA ASP A 70 12.22 -0.01 -3.03
C ASP A 70 11.13 -0.40 -4.04
N GLU A 71 10.11 -1.13 -3.59
CA GLU A 71 8.94 -1.53 -4.38
C GLU A 71 7.70 -1.53 -3.49
N VAL A 72 6.61 -0.92 -3.97
CA VAL A 72 5.29 -0.92 -3.32
C VAL A 72 4.31 -1.69 -4.19
N LEU A 73 3.75 -2.76 -3.64
CA LEU A 73 2.66 -3.52 -4.24
C LEU A 73 1.33 -2.89 -3.82
N MET A 74 0.65 -2.24 -4.75
CA MET A 74 -0.66 -1.63 -4.57
C MET A 74 -1.73 -2.72 -4.71
N LEU A 75 -2.21 -3.23 -3.58
CA LEU A 75 -3.09 -4.40 -3.52
C LEU A 75 -4.55 -3.97 -3.31
N PRO A 76 -5.38 -3.95 -4.37
CA PRO A 76 -6.78 -3.60 -4.25
C PRO A 76 -7.57 -4.67 -3.48
N TYR A 77 -8.20 -4.26 -2.38
CA TYR A 77 -9.13 -5.03 -1.57
C TYR A 77 -10.57 -4.53 -1.77
N PHE A 78 -11.18 -4.96 -2.88
CA PHE A 78 -12.54 -4.62 -3.27
C PHE A 78 -13.34 -5.89 -3.56
N LEU A 79 -14.61 -5.94 -3.14
CA LEU A 79 -15.51 -7.05 -3.50
C LEU A 79 -15.81 -7.06 -5.01
N SER A 80 -15.84 -5.87 -5.62
CA SER A 80 -15.92 -5.67 -7.07
C SER A 80 -15.24 -4.35 -7.40
N ALA A 81 -14.26 -4.37 -8.29
CA ALA A 81 -13.59 -3.18 -8.80
C ALA A 81 -14.12 -2.85 -10.18
N GLY A 82 -15.05 -1.90 -10.25
CA GLY A 82 -15.51 -1.33 -11.52
C GLY A 82 -14.38 -0.60 -12.25
N VAL A 83 -14.59 -0.28 -13.53
CA VAL A 83 -13.59 0.39 -14.39
C VAL A 83 -13.05 1.68 -13.76
N HIS A 84 -13.88 2.44 -13.04
CA HIS A 84 -13.45 3.66 -12.36
C HIS A 84 -12.35 3.40 -11.31
N VAL A 85 -12.54 2.41 -10.43
CA VAL A 85 -11.53 2.05 -9.41
C VAL A 85 -10.21 1.63 -10.07
N GLN A 86 -10.26 0.87 -11.16
CA GLN A 86 -9.06 0.45 -11.86
C GLN A 86 -8.31 1.65 -12.47
N ASN A 87 -9.04 2.57 -13.09
CA ASN A 87 -8.47 3.79 -13.65
C ASN A 87 -7.88 4.70 -12.57
N ASP A 88 -8.55 4.85 -11.43
CA ASP A 88 -8.06 5.65 -10.30
C ASP A 88 -6.75 5.07 -9.76
N LEU A 89 -6.68 3.75 -9.56
CA LEU A 89 -5.45 3.10 -9.08
C LEU A 89 -4.30 3.20 -10.08
N GLU A 90 -4.59 3.11 -11.37
CA GLU A 90 -3.59 3.29 -12.42
C GLU A 90 -3.08 4.75 -12.47
N GLN A 91 -3.96 5.72 -12.27
CA GLN A 91 -3.59 7.13 -12.14
C GLN A 91 -2.68 7.34 -10.94
N TYR A 92 -3.06 6.82 -9.76
CA TYR A 92 -2.21 6.89 -8.56
C TYR A 92 -0.85 6.22 -8.79
N ARG A 93 -0.83 5.04 -9.41
CA ARG A 93 0.43 4.34 -9.72
C ARG A 93 1.34 5.19 -10.61
N SER A 94 0.78 5.84 -11.63
CA SER A 94 1.50 6.75 -12.52
C SER A 94 2.06 7.97 -11.76
N GLU A 95 1.22 8.62 -10.95
CA GLU A 95 1.58 9.78 -10.15
C GLU A 95 2.69 9.46 -9.14
N PHE A 96 2.58 8.34 -8.42
CA PHE A 96 3.59 7.91 -7.46
C PHE A 96 4.89 7.53 -8.12
N SER A 97 4.85 6.89 -9.30
CA SER A 97 6.07 6.58 -10.06
C SER A 97 6.79 7.85 -10.52
N ALA A 98 6.07 8.95 -10.80
CA ALA A 98 6.66 10.24 -11.12
C ALA A 98 7.19 10.97 -9.87
N THR A 99 6.47 10.86 -8.75
CA THR A 99 6.80 11.56 -7.50
C THR A 99 7.97 10.90 -6.75
N TYR A 100 8.06 9.57 -6.80
CA TYR A 100 9.05 8.77 -6.09
C TYR A 100 9.84 7.90 -7.08
N PRO A 101 10.72 8.48 -7.92
CA PRO A 101 11.39 7.77 -9.01
C PRO A 101 12.27 6.59 -8.57
N GLU A 102 12.74 6.61 -7.32
CA GLU A 102 13.56 5.54 -6.75
C GLU A 102 12.73 4.35 -6.23
N THR A 103 11.41 4.55 -6.03
CA THR A 103 10.48 3.52 -5.55
C THR A 103 9.59 3.04 -6.68
N ARG A 104 9.60 1.73 -6.95
CA ARG A 104 8.74 1.14 -7.98
C ARG A 104 7.33 0.89 -7.43
N PHE A 105 6.30 1.44 -8.07
CA PHE A 105 4.89 1.13 -7.75
C PHE A 105 4.30 0.13 -8.75
N ARG A 106 3.62 -0.91 -8.26
CA ARG A 106 3.03 -1.99 -9.07
C ARG A 106 1.63 -2.38 -8.61
#